data_AF-A0A0G2HK98-F1
#
_entry.id   AF-A0A0G2HK98-F1
#
_cell.length_a   1.000
_cell.length_b   1.000
_cell.length_c   1.000
_cell.angle_alpha   90.00
_cell.angle_beta   90.00
_cell.angle_gamma   90.00
#
_symmetry.space_group_name_H-M   'P 1'
#
loop_
_entity.id
_entity.type
_entity.pdbx_description
1 polymer ?
#
loop_
_entity_poly.entity_id
_entity_poly.type
_entity_poly.pdbx_seq_one_letter_code
_entity_poly.pdbx_strand_id
1 'polypeptide(L)' 'MSIAGLNHWFGSGQQRRQVLHNLHLTLNPGEMVLLSGPS' A
#
# COMPACT_ATOMS: atom_id res chain seq x y z
N MET A 1 -4.48 -14.92 -1.23
CA MET A 1 -5.36 -13.75 -1.43
C MET A 1 -4.67 -12.73 -2.30
N SER A 2 -5.40 -11.86 -2.99
CA SER A 2 -4.82 -10.83 -3.85
C SER A 2 -5.48 -9.47 -3.61
N ILE A 3 -4.68 -8.41 -3.65
CA ILE A 3 -5.11 -7.01 -3.64
C ILE A 3 -4.54 -6.37 -4.90
N ALA A 4 -5.38 -5.73 -5.69
CA ALA A 4 -4.99 -5.04 -6.91
C ALA A 4 -5.42 -3.57 -6.84
N GLY A 5 -4.57 -2.68 -7.37
CA GLY A 5 -4.86 -1.26 -7.47
C GLY A 5 -5.01 -0.54 -6.13
N LEU A 6 -4.29 -0.98 -5.10
CA LEU A 6 -4.30 -0.32 -3.81
C LEU A 6 -3.67 1.07 -3.91
N ASN A 7 -4.47 2.08 -3.57
CA ASN A 7 -4.03 3.45 -3.43
C ASN A 7 -4.35 3.91 -2.01
N HIS A 8 -3.45 4.68 -1.41
CA HIS A 8 -3.64 5.19 -0.05
C HIS A 8 -3.17 6.63 0.04
N TRP A 9 -3.91 7.43 0.79
CA TRP A 9 -3.63 8.83 1.04
C TRP A 9 -3.51 9.07 2.52
N PHE A 10 -2.55 9.90 2.89
CA PHE A 10 -2.36 10.39 4.24
C PHE A 10 -2.73 11.88 4.33
N GLY A 11 -3.25 12.29 5.47
CA GLY A 11 -3.70 13.68 5.71
C GLY A 11 -5.09 13.98 5.15
N SER A 12 -5.53 15.23 5.33
CA SER A 12 -6.86 15.71 4.95
C SER A 12 -6.82 17.09 4.30
N GLY A 13 -7.90 17.44 3.59
CA GLY A 13 -8.03 18.73 2.90
C GLY A 13 -6.87 19.00 1.92
N GLN A 14 -6.32 20.21 1.99
CA GLN A 14 -5.21 20.66 1.14
C GLN A 14 -3.89 19.91 1.42
N GLN A 15 -3.77 19.26 2.57
CA GLN A 15 -2.57 18.50 2.96
C GLN A 15 -2.71 17.00 2.69
N ARG A 16 -3.77 16.58 2.00
CA ARG A 16 -3.96 15.18 1.60
C ARG A 16 -2.95 14.81 0.51
N ARG A 17 -2.06 13.87 0.83
CA ARG A 17 -1.00 13.39 -0.07
C ARG A 17 -1.16 11.91 -0.34
N GLN A 18 -0.95 11.50 -1.58
CA GLN A 18 -0.95 10.09 -1.94
C GLN A 18 0.39 9.46 -1.53
N VAL A 19 0.32 8.32 -0.86
CA VAL A 19 1.50 7.61 -0.34
C VAL A 19 1.63 6.20 -0.92
N LEU A 20 0.53 5.54 -1.29
CA LEU A 20 0.56 4.32 -2.09
C LEU A 20 -0.06 4.59 -3.46
N HIS A 21 0.64 4.18 -4.51
CA HIS A 21 0.27 4.40 -5.91
C HIS A 21 0.08 3.05 -6.62
N ASN A 22 -1.17 2.71 -6.93
CA ASN A 22 -1.56 1.54 -7.73
C ASN A 22 -0.81 0.25 -7.37
N LEU A 23 -0.73 -0.08 -6.09
CA LEU A 23 0.03 -1.24 -5.60
C LEU A 23 -0.76 -2.54 -5.83
N HIS A 24 -0.06 -3.57 -6.30
CA HIS A 24 -0.60 -4.92 -6.53
C HIS A 24 0.18 -5.93 -5.68
N LEU A 25 -0.53 -6.72 -4.89
CA LEU A 25 0.04 -7.66 -3.93
C LEU A 25 -0.72 -8.99 -3.99
N THR A 26 0.02 -10.09 -3.95
CA THR A 26 -0.53 -11.44 -3.77
C THR A 26 0.16 -12.07 -2.58
N LEU A 27 -0.63 -12.64 -1.67
CA LEU A 27 -0.16 -13.33 -0.47
C LEU A 27 -0.58 -14.80 -0.55
N ASN A 28 0.39 -15.70 -0.45
CA ASN A 28 0.14 -17.13 -0.42
C ASN A 28 -0.09 -17.61 1.02
N PRO A 29 -0.84 -18.71 1.23
CA PRO A 29 -0.99 -19.30 2.55
C PRO A 29 0.36 -19.66 3.18
N GLY A 30 0.57 -19.26 4.43
CA GLY A 30 1.83 -19.49 5.16
C GLY A 30 2.96 -18.50 4.84
N GLU A 31 2.73 -17.53 3.95
CA GLU A 31 3.70 -16.51 3.57
C GLU A 31 3.62 -15.29 4.49
N MET A 32 4.77 -14.76 4.91
CA MET A 32 4.89 -13.48 5.60
C MET A 32 5.70 -12.52 4.74
N VAL A 33 5.12 -11.36 4.41
CA VAL A 33 5.76 -10.32 3.60
C VAL A 33 5.87 -9.04 4.42
N LEU A 34 7.08 -8.51 4.55
CA LEU A 34 7.36 -7.20 5.16
C LEU A 34 7.71 -6.20 4.06
N LEU A 35 6.95 -5.12 3.96
CA LEU A 35 7.24 -3.99 3.07
C LEU A 35 7.99 -2.92 3.88
N SER A 36 9.21 -2.58 3.47
CA SER A 36 10.01 -1.50 4.03
C SER A 36 10.32 -0.46 2.96
N GLY A 37 10.47 0.80 3.39
CA GLY A 37 10.85 1.93 2.55
C GLY A 37 11.68 2.93 3.35
N PRO A 38 12.41 3.85 2.68
CA PRO A 38 13.15 4.91 3.35
C PRO A 38 12.19 5.81 4.15
N SER A 39 12.63 6.26 5.34
CA SER A 39 11.89 7.21 6.19
C SER A 39 12.02 8.65 5.69
#